data_AF-A0A1M3MFG4-F1
#
_entry.id   AF-A0A1M3MFG4-F1
#
_cell.length_a   1.000
_cell.length_b   1.000
_cell.length_c   1.000
_cell.angle_alpha   90.00
_cell.angle_beta   90.00
_cell.angle_gamma   90.00
#
_symmetry.space_group_name_H-M   'P 1'
#
loop_
_entity.id
_entity.type
_entity.pdbx_description
1 polymer ?
#
loop_
_entity_poly.entity_id
_entity_poly.type
_entity_poly.pdbx_seq_one_letter_code
_entity_poly.pdbx_strand_id
1 'polypeptide(L)'
;MAFFSCEQNDQVYSCDPDKDTWVKQNLKEIQKMNRQDWLNTDENLSKAIYAAFTPEQKHDFWTEKITDVLTLNWNERERSHIAKLLVFIEDHKDIFKAGVKDEVEIFAYKWTEYGTQELSWDVDIIYAIAFSGNKMIDKSGNLLKNQSAKIRLKTESESYDCDCRRGSIFTCTALEYCEKDDNCNVVVNDCGFLWMFDCNGICGIK
;
A
#
# COMPACT_ATOMS: atom_id res chain seq x y z
N MET A 1 19.14 -28.62 28.99
CA MET A 1 18.53 -27.29 28.83
C MET A 1 18.62 -26.94 27.36
N ALA A 2 17.50 -27.01 26.65
CA ALA A 2 17.45 -26.61 25.25
C ALA A 2 17.22 -25.10 25.22
N PHE A 3 18.23 -24.35 24.79
CA PHE A 3 18.04 -22.95 24.41
C PHE A 3 17.49 -22.94 22.98
N PHE A 4 16.17 -22.76 22.85
CA PHE A 4 15.60 -22.29 21.58
C PHE A 4 16.02 -20.83 21.42
N SER A 5 17.11 -20.61 20.71
CA SER A 5 17.44 -19.30 20.14
C SER A 5 16.43 -19.05 19.01
N CYS A 6 15.30 -18.41 19.33
CA CYS A 6 14.51 -17.75 18.29
C CYS A 6 15.36 -16.57 17.80
N GLU A 7 15.88 -16.66 16.59
CA GLU A 7 16.24 -15.48 15.80
C GLU A 7 14.94 -14.67 15.60
N GLN A 8 14.65 -13.74 16.53
CA GLN A 8 13.73 -12.64 16.23
C GLN A 8 14.50 -11.72 15.30
N ASN A 9 14.38 -11.98 14.00
CA ASN A 9 14.78 -11.03 12.99
C ASN A 9 13.91 -9.78 13.19
N ASP A 10 14.55 -8.64 13.47
CA ASP A 10 13.95 -7.36 13.87
C ASP A 10 13.15 -6.69 12.74
N GLN A 11 12.15 -7.39 12.18
CA GLN A 11 11.31 -6.83 11.13
C GLN A 11 10.34 -5.82 11.74
N VAL A 12 10.36 -4.60 11.21
CA VAL A 12 9.47 -3.49 11.58
C VAL A 12 8.33 -3.42 10.58
N TYR A 13 7.09 -3.41 11.08
CA TYR A 13 5.86 -3.34 10.29
C TYR A 13 5.15 -2.00 10.42
N SER A 14 5.52 -1.16 11.39
CA SER A 14 5.01 0.20 11.55
C SER A 14 6.01 1.08 12.31
N CYS A 15 5.99 2.38 12.05
CA CYS A 15 6.70 3.37 12.85
C CYS A 15 6.03 3.64 14.20
N ASP A 16 4.73 3.36 14.30
CA ASP A 16 3.99 3.39 15.56
C ASP A 16 4.31 2.12 16.37
N PRO A 17 4.94 2.25 17.55
CA PRO A 17 5.34 1.09 18.35
C PRO A 17 4.16 0.21 18.78
N ASP A 18 2.98 0.79 19.02
CA ASP A 18 1.80 0.04 19.45
C ASP A 18 1.26 -0.80 18.29
N LYS A 19 1.23 -0.24 17.08
CA LYS A 19 0.81 -0.96 15.87
C LYS A 19 1.81 -2.06 15.52
N ASP A 20 3.11 -1.75 15.53
CA ASP A 20 4.16 -2.72 15.25
C ASP A 20 4.12 -3.90 16.24
N THR A 21 3.98 -3.59 17.54
CA THR A 21 3.83 -4.61 18.59
C THR A 21 2.59 -5.47 18.35
N TRP A 22 1.46 -4.86 18.01
CA TRP A 22 0.22 -5.60 17.75
C TRP A 22 0.37 -6.52 16.54
N VAL A 23 0.97 -6.05 15.45
CA VAL A 23 1.22 -6.87 14.25
C VAL A 23 2.11 -8.05 14.58
N LYS A 24 3.21 -7.83 15.32
CA LYS A 24 4.11 -8.91 15.76
C LYS A 24 3.40 -9.97 16.60
N GLN A 25 2.50 -9.55 17.49
CA GLN A 25 1.70 -10.46 18.33
C GLN A 25 0.66 -11.26 17.51
N ASN A 26 0.18 -10.71 16.39
CA ASN A 26 -0.88 -11.30 15.56
C ASN A 26 -0.38 -11.86 14.21
N LEU A 27 0.93 -11.90 13.99
CA LEU A 27 1.56 -12.22 12.69
C LEU A 27 1.04 -13.52 12.06
N LYS A 28 0.88 -14.58 12.87
CA LYS A 28 0.38 -15.88 12.38
C LYS A 28 -1.04 -15.82 11.83
N GLU A 29 -1.88 -14.95 12.34
CA GLU A 29 -3.25 -14.77 11.84
C GLU A 29 -3.27 -13.81 10.64
N ILE A 30 -2.44 -12.76 10.67
CA ILE A 30 -2.24 -11.84 9.55
C ILE A 30 -1.76 -12.59 8.29
N GLN A 31 -0.84 -13.54 8.43
CA GLN A 31 -0.32 -14.35 7.33
C GLN A 31 -1.33 -15.36 6.74
N LYS A 32 -2.57 -15.37 7.22
CA LYS A 32 -3.69 -16.12 6.65
C LYS A 32 -4.76 -15.22 6.03
N MET A 33 -4.65 -13.90 6.21
CA MET A 33 -5.62 -12.94 5.70
C MET A 33 -5.55 -12.83 4.18
N ASN A 34 -6.72 -12.65 3.56
CA ASN A 34 -6.84 -12.17 2.19
C ASN A 34 -7.20 -10.67 2.16
N ARG A 35 -7.40 -10.10 0.97
CA ARG A 35 -7.77 -8.69 0.83
C ARG A 35 -9.15 -8.37 1.43
N GLN A 36 -10.10 -9.29 1.36
CA GLN A 36 -11.42 -9.07 1.97
C GLN A 36 -11.33 -8.99 3.50
N ASP A 37 -10.49 -9.82 4.13
CA ASP A 37 -10.21 -9.71 5.56
C ASP A 37 -9.56 -8.35 5.87
N TRP A 38 -8.58 -7.94 5.08
CA TRP A 38 -7.89 -6.65 5.18
C TRP A 38 -8.85 -5.45 5.10
N LEU A 39 -9.81 -5.46 4.16
CA LEU A 39 -10.81 -4.39 4.02
C LEU A 39 -11.74 -4.25 5.24
N ASN A 40 -11.80 -5.25 6.12
CA ASN A 40 -12.59 -5.21 7.36
C ASN A 40 -11.74 -4.89 8.61
N THR A 41 -10.48 -4.51 8.43
CA THR A 41 -9.58 -4.11 9.53
C THR A 41 -9.71 -2.62 9.85
N ASP A 42 -9.11 -2.18 10.96
CA ASP A 42 -9.10 -0.76 11.31
C ASP A 42 -8.24 -0.01 10.29
N GLU A 43 -8.74 1.12 9.76
CA GLU A 43 -8.00 1.95 8.81
C GLU A 43 -6.61 2.29 9.37
N ASN A 44 -6.53 2.55 10.68
CA ASN A 44 -5.29 2.88 11.39
C ASN A 44 -4.27 1.73 11.46
N LEU A 45 -4.73 0.48 11.32
CA LEU A 45 -3.91 -0.73 11.36
C LEU A 45 -3.61 -1.31 9.97
N SER A 46 -4.42 -0.93 8.99
CA SER A 46 -4.49 -1.58 7.69
C SER A 46 -3.12 -1.64 6.98
N LYS A 47 -2.37 -0.55 6.98
CA LYS A 47 -1.01 -0.46 6.44
C LYS A 47 -0.03 -1.40 7.13
N ALA A 48 0.02 -1.37 8.47
CA ALA A 48 0.88 -2.25 9.25
C ALA A 48 0.55 -3.75 9.03
N ILE A 49 -0.73 -4.08 8.85
CA ILE A 49 -1.17 -5.45 8.49
C ILE A 49 -0.66 -5.83 7.11
N TYR A 50 -0.78 -4.94 6.12
CA TYR A 50 -0.25 -5.19 4.77
C TYR A 50 1.27 -5.35 4.78
N ALA A 51 2.01 -4.57 5.56
CA ALA A 51 3.46 -4.70 5.68
C ALA A 51 3.89 -6.11 6.12
N ALA A 52 3.08 -6.76 6.95
CA ALA A 52 3.27 -8.13 7.44
C ALA A 52 2.80 -9.25 6.49
N PHE A 53 2.16 -8.91 5.37
CA PHE A 53 1.80 -9.89 4.35
C PHE A 53 3.04 -10.53 3.72
N THR A 54 2.93 -11.82 3.44
CA THR A 54 3.90 -12.54 2.61
C THR A 54 3.91 -12.00 1.17
N PRO A 55 4.98 -12.21 0.39
CA PRO A 55 5.01 -11.79 -1.01
C PRO A 55 3.84 -12.30 -1.86
N GLU A 56 3.39 -13.53 -1.61
CA GLU A 56 2.24 -14.14 -2.28
C GLU A 56 0.94 -13.41 -1.92
N GLN A 57 0.72 -13.14 -0.62
CA GLN A 57 -0.43 -12.33 -0.19
C GLN A 57 -0.42 -10.92 -0.80
N LYS A 58 0.75 -10.27 -0.92
CA LYS A 58 0.85 -8.94 -1.57
C LYS A 58 0.51 -9.00 -3.06
N HIS A 59 1.00 -10.02 -3.77
CA HIS A 59 0.63 -10.27 -5.16
C HIS A 59 -0.88 -10.45 -5.34
N ASP A 60 -1.49 -11.34 -4.53
CA ASP A 60 -2.91 -11.65 -4.62
C ASP A 60 -3.76 -10.43 -4.23
N PHE A 61 -3.35 -9.68 -3.21
CA PHE A 61 -3.98 -8.43 -2.80
C PHE A 61 -4.10 -7.43 -3.95
N TRP A 62 -3.01 -7.17 -4.67
CA TRP A 62 -3.04 -6.22 -5.79
C TRP A 62 -3.74 -6.77 -7.01
N THR A 63 -3.61 -8.07 -7.30
CA THR A 63 -4.36 -8.73 -8.38
C THR A 63 -5.86 -8.60 -8.17
N GLU A 64 -6.35 -8.91 -6.96
CA GLU A 64 -7.76 -8.76 -6.58
C GLU A 64 -8.21 -7.29 -6.64
N LYS A 65 -7.41 -6.36 -6.11
CA LYS A 65 -7.70 -4.92 -6.16
C LYS A 65 -7.88 -4.41 -7.59
N ILE A 66 -6.98 -4.75 -8.51
CA ILE A 66 -7.06 -4.27 -9.89
C ILE A 66 -8.19 -4.98 -10.67
N THR A 67 -8.44 -6.25 -10.37
CA THR A 67 -9.59 -6.98 -10.91
C THR A 67 -10.91 -6.32 -10.50
N ASP A 68 -11.05 -5.93 -9.23
CA ASP A 68 -12.19 -5.17 -8.72
C ASP A 68 -12.36 -3.84 -9.46
N VAL A 69 -11.28 -3.07 -9.65
CA VAL A 69 -11.31 -1.80 -10.38
C VAL A 69 -11.81 -2.01 -11.81
N LEU A 70 -11.38 -3.07 -12.49
CA LEU A 70 -11.82 -3.39 -13.86
C LEU A 70 -13.32 -3.69 -13.99
N THR A 71 -14.01 -3.98 -12.88
CA THR A 71 -15.47 -4.20 -12.89
C THR A 71 -16.28 -2.90 -13.08
N LEU A 72 -15.67 -1.74 -12.87
CA LEU A 72 -16.33 -0.45 -13.08
C LEU A 72 -16.56 -0.18 -14.58
N ASN A 73 -17.40 0.81 -14.88
CA ASN A 73 -17.84 1.18 -16.23
C ASN A 73 -16.81 2.02 -17.02
N TRP A 74 -15.56 1.55 -17.03
CA TRP A 74 -14.47 2.13 -17.85
C TRP A 74 -14.79 2.06 -19.34
N ASN A 75 -14.38 3.09 -20.08
CA ASN A 75 -14.37 3.00 -21.54
C ASN A 75 -13.25 2.02 -22.00
N GLU A 76 -13.22 1.69 -23.28
CA GLU A 76 -12.28 0.69 -23.82
C GLU A 76 -10.82 1.07 -23.60
N ARG A 77 -10.44 2.34 -23.81
CA ARG A 77 -9.07 2.82 -23.63
C ARG A 77 -8.63 2.78 -22.17
N GLU A 78 -9.50 3.23 -21.28
CA GLU A 78 -9.26 3.18 -19.83
C GLU A 78 -9.14 1.75 -19.33
N ARG A 79 -10.07 0.87 -19.72
CA ARG A 79 -10.05 -0.56 -19.37
C ARG A 79 -8.78 -1.22 -19.85
N SER A 80 -8.36 -0.95 -21.09
CA SER A 80 -7.10 -1.46 -21.64
C SER A 80 -5.89 -0.98 -20.84
N HIS A 81 -5.87 0.29 -20.44
CA HIS A 81 -4.77 0.85 -19.65
C HIS A 81 -4.68 0.27 -18.23
N ILE A 82 -5.83 0.08 -17.56
CA ILE A 82 -5.89 -0.59 -16.25
C ILE A 82 -5.47 -2.07 -16.38
N ALA A 83 -5.88 -2.74 -17.46
CA ALA A 83 -5.49 -4.13 -17.70
C ALA A 83 -3.96 -4.30 -17.87
N LYS A 84 -3.24 -3.29 -18.39
CA LYS A 84 -1.76 -3.32 -18.43
C LYS A 84 -1.15 -3.39 -17.04
N LEU A 85 -1.76 -2.73 -16.04
CA LEU A 85 -1.31 -2.81 -14.65
C LEU A 85 -1.50 -4.23 -14.09
N LEU A 86 -2.64 -4.85 -14.37
CA LEU A 86 -2.90 -6.24 -13.96
C LEU A 86 -1.86 -7.20 -14.55
N VAL A 87 -1.63 -7.12 -15.87
CA VAL A 87 -0.62 -7.93 -16.57
C VAL A 87 0.77 -7.69 -15.97
N PHE A 88 1.13 -6.44 -15.68
CA PHE A 88 2.41 -6.14 -15.04
C PHE A 88 2.56 -6.84 -13.68
N ILE A 89 1.53 -6.80 -12.83
CA ILE A 89 1.53 -7.49 -11.53
C ILE A 89 1.69 -9.01 -11.70
N GLU A 90 0.95 -9.60 -12.64
CA GLU A 90 0.98 -11.05 -12.90
C GLU A 90 2.33 -11.53 -13.45
N ASP A 91 2.94 -10.75 -14.34
CA ASP A 91 4.22 -11.08 -14.98
C ASP A 91 5.43 -10.87 -14.04
N HIS A 92 5.29 -10.01 -13.02
CA HIS A 92 6.39 -9.57 -12.15
C HIS A 92 6.15 -9.95 -10.68
N LYS A 93 5.68 -11.16 -10.39
CA LYS A 93 5.35 -11.61 -9.01
C LYS A 93 6.49 -11.49 -8.01
N ASP A 94 7.73 -11.54 -8.48
CA ASP A 94 8.93 -11.47 -7.65
C ASP A 94 9.22 -10.07 -7.10
N ILE A 95 8.55 -9.03 -7.61
CA ILE A 95 8.71 -7.65 -7.12
C ILE A 95 8.29 -7.49 -5.66
N PHE A 96 7.45 -8.39 -5.13
CA PHE A 96 7.05 -8.39 -3.73
C PHE A 96 8.01 -9.15 -2.80
N LYS A 97 9.04 -9.81 -3.32
CA LYS A 97 9.97 -10.64 -2.53
C LYS A 97 11.13 -9.84 -1.92
N ALA A 98 11.70 -8.86 -2.63
CA ALA A 98 12.74 -7.98 -2.11
C ALA A 98 13.04 -6.82 -3.07
N GLY A 99 13.09 -5.59 -2.52
CA GLY A 99 13.67 -4.38 -3.12
C GLY A 99 13.02 -3.90 -4.43
N VAL A 100 12.56 -2.65 -4.46
CA VAL A 100 11.99 -2.11 -5.69
C VAL A 100 13.05 -1.98 -6.77
N LYS A 101 12.75 -2.55 -7.93
CA LYS A 101 13.61 -2.53 -9.12
C LYS A 101 13.31 -1.29 -9.95
N ASP A 102 14.32 -0.72 -10.61
CA ASP A 102 14.20 0.40 -11.55
C ASP A 102 13.05 0.22 -12.56
N GLU A 103 12.78 -1.04 -12.94
CA GLU A 103 11.67 -1.41 -13.82
C GLU A 103 10.29 -0.99 -13.29
N VAL A 104 10.05 -1.14 -11.99
CA VAL A 104 8.79 -0.76 -11.34
C VAL A 104 8.63 0.76 -11.35
N GLU A 105 9.72 1.50 -11.08
CA GLU A 105 9.71 2.97 -11.14
C GLU A 105 9.43 3.45 -12.57
N ILE A 106 10.09 2.87 -13.56
CA ILE A 106 9.88 3.19 -14.98
C ILE A 106 8.45 2.87 -15.40
N PHE A 107 7.92 1.70 -15.00
CA PHE A 107 6.55 1.31 -15.31
C PHE A 107 5.55 2.26 -14.66
N ALA A 108 5.70 2.53 -13.36
CA ALA A 108 4.84 3.44 -12.62
C ALA A 108 4.83 4.84 -13.24
N TYR A 109 5.99 5.39 -13.60
CA TYR A 109 6.09 6.68 -14.28
C TYR A 109 5.30 6.68 -15.59
N LYS A 110 5.57 5.72 -16.48
CA LYS A 110 4.90 5.66 -17.79
C LYS A 110 3.39 5.41 -17.68
N TRP A 111 2.99 4.57 -16.74
CA TRP A 111 1.58 4.22 -16.53
C TRP A 111 0.79 5.42 -16.00
N THR A 112 1.37 6.17 -15.05
CA THR A 112 0.75 7.39 -14.49
C THR A 112 0.74 8.54 -15.50
N GLU A 113 1.83 8.73 -16.25
CA GLU A 113 1.92 9.75 -17.31
C GLU A 113 0.87 9.51 -18.41
N TYR A 114 0.72 8.26 -18.87
CA TYR A 114 -0.33 7.93 -19.86
C TYR A 114 -1.74 8.17 -19.30
N GLY A 115 -2.02 7.77 -18.06
CA GLY A 115 -3.31 8.04 -17.42
C GLY A 115 -3.62 9.54 -17.37
N THR A 116 -2.63 10.36 -17.03
CA THR A 116 -2.79 11.81 -16.93
C THR A 116 -2.95 12.46 -18.31
N GLN A 117 -2.03 12.18 -19.24
CA GLN A 117 -1.93 12.91 -20.50
C GLN A 117 -2.92 12.41 -21.56
N GLU A 118 -3.12 11.09 -21.63
CA GLU A 118 -3.90 10.46 -22.71
C GLU A 118 -5.33 10.11 -22.29
N LEU A 119 -5.55 9.85 -21.00
CA LEU A 119 -6.88 9.53 -20.46
C LEU A 119 -7.49 10.68 -19.64
N SER A 120 -6.74 11.76 -19.43
CA SER A 120 -7.18 12.91 -18.62
C SER A 120 -7.62 12.51 -17.21
N TRP A 121 -6.97 11.51 -16.62
CA TRP A 121 -7.22 11.13 -15.24
C TRP A 121 -6.64 12.16 -14.29
N ASP A 122 -7.48 12.57 -13.33
CA ASP A 122 -7.02 13.31 -12.17
C ASP A 122 -6.19 12.40 -11.25
N VAL A 123 -5.38 13.04 -10.40
CA VAL A 123 -4.49 12.35 -9.45
C VAL A 123 -5.26 11.43 -8.50
N ASP A 124 -6.51 11.74 -8.16
CA ASP A 124 -7.34 10.92 -7.29
C ASP A 124 -7.67 9.56 -7.92
N ILE A 125 -7.87 9.51 -9.24
CA ILE A 125 -8.10 8.26 -9.97
C ILE A 125 -6.83 7.41 -9.93
N ILE A 126 -5.68 8.01 -10.22
CA ILE A 126 -4.39 7.33 -10.20
C ILE A 126 -4.09 6.78 -8.79
N TYR A 127 -4.30 7.61 -7.77
CA TYR A 127 -4.10 7.25 -6.38
C TYR A 127 -5.00 6.08 -5.95
N ALA A 128 -6.30 6.18 -6.26
CA ALA A 128 -7.28 5.17 -5.90
C ALA A 128 -7.02 3.81 -6.59
N ILE A 129 -6.42 3.80 -7.78
CA ILE A 129 -6.09 2.57 -8.50
C ILE A 129 -4.80 1.94 -7.98
N ALA A 130 -3.71 2.71 -7.85
CA ALA A 130 -2.36 2.15 -7.72
C ALA A 130 -1.60 2.55 -6.45
N PHE A 131 -2.15 3.45 -5.62
CA PHE A 131 -1.51 3.94 -4.39
C PHE A 131 -2.38 3.72 -3.15
N SER A 132 -3.54 3.08 -3.30
CA SER A 132 -4.43 2.70 -2.21
C SER A 132 -4.93 1.28 -2.37
N GLY A 133 -4.88 0.50 -1.28
CA GLY A 133 -5.47 -0.83 -1.20
C GLY A 133 -7.00 -0.85 -1.01
N ASN A 134 -7.58 0.30 -0.62
CA ASN A 134 -9.00 0.44 -0.34
C ASN A 134 -9.86 0.18 -1.59
N LYS A 135 -11.13 -0.15 -1.40
CA LYS A 135 -12.05 -0.40 -2.52
C LYS A 135 -12.41 0.91 -3.21
N MET A 136 -12.18 0.98 -4.52
CA MET A 136 -12.63 2.10 -5.35
C MET A 136 -14.09 1.87 -5.74
N ILE A 137 -14.96 2.83 -5.44
CA ILE A 137 -16.42 2.66 -5.59
C ILE A 137 -16.97 3.22 -6.89
N ASP A 138 -16.24 4.14 -7.52
CA ASP A 138 -16.60 4.74 -8.80
C ASP A 138 -15.36 5.18 -9.59
N LYS A 139 -15.58 5.69 -10.80
CA LYS A 139 -14.51 6.13 -11.71
C LYS A 139 -13.89 7.48 -11.34
N SER A 140 -14.40 8.17 -10.32
CA SER A 140 -13.91 9.48 -9.91
C SER A 140 -12.79 9.38 -8.88
N GLY A 141 -12.37 8.16 -8.50
CA GLY A 141 -11.33 7.96 -7.49
C GLY A 141 -11.87 7.83 -6.07
N ASN A 142 -13.20 7.80 -5.87
CA ASN A 142 -13.75 7.68 -4.52
C ASN A 142 -13.41 6.30 -3.92
N LEU A 143 -12.95 6.32 -2.68
CA LEU A 143 -12.57 5.13 -1.93
C LEU A 143 -13.55 4.86 -0.80
N LEU A 144 -13.98 3.60 -0.68
CA LEU A 144 -14.62 3.11 0.53
C LEU A 144 -13.54 2.92 1.59
N LYS A 145 -13.55 3.80 2.59
CA LYS A 145 -12.71 3.65 3.78
C LYS A 145 -13.13 2.40 4.55
N ASN A 146 -12.17 1.73 5.17
CA ASN A 146 -12.44 0.59 6.03
C ASN A 146 -13.31 1.07 7.20
N GLN A 147 -14.59 0.67 7.22
CA GLN A 147 -15.52 1.11 8.27
C GLN A 147 -15.20 0.40 9.58
N SER A 148 -14.89 1.19 10.62
CA SER A 148 -14.90 0.84 12.06
C SER A 148 -14.82 -0.66 12.38
N ALA A 149 -13.59 -1.15 12.56
CA ALA A 149 -13.30 -2.56 12.73
C ALA A 149 -13.92 -3.19 13.99
N LYS A 150 -14.15 -4.51 13.90
CA LYS A 150 -14.28 -5.40 15.06
C LYS A 150 -13.01 -5.40 15.95
N ILE A 151 -11.88 -4.96 15.40
CA ILE A 151 -10.58 -4.84 16.08
C ILE A 151 -10.23 -3.35 16.12
N ARG A 152 -10.62 -2.64 17.18
CA ARG A 152 -10.16 -1.27 17.44
C ARG A 152 -8.96 -1.32 18.36
N LEU A 153 -7.82 -0.80 17.92
CA LEU A 153 -6.76 -0.42 18.85
C LEU A 153 -7.09 0.96 19.41
N LYS A 154 -7.08 1.09 20.74
CA LYS A 154 -6.95 2.40 21.38
C LYS A 154 -5.46 2.68 21.45
N THR A 155 -4.95 3.51 20.56
CA THR A 155 -3.61 4.07 20.69
C THR A 155 -3.71 5.29 21.62
N GLU A 156 -2.89 5.35 22.67
CA GLU A 156 -2.76 6.53 23.56
C GLU A 156 -1.66 7.49 23.08
N SER A 157 -0.89 7.10 22.07
CA SER A 157 0.17 7.90 21.44
C SER A 157 -0.38 8.77 20.31
N GLU A 158 0.15 9.98 20.18
CA GLU A 158 0.08 10.74 18.92
C GLU A 158 0.81 9.88 17.88
N SER A 159 0.09 9.32 16.90
CA SER A 159 0.70 8.36 15.95
C SER A 159 1.66 9.09 15.02
N TYR A 160 2.90 8.57 14.95
CA TYR A 160 3.91 8.98 13.98
C TYR A 160 3.98 7.90 12.91
N ASP A 161 3.04 7.91 11.98
CA ASP A 161 3.07 7.01 10.82
C ASP A 161 3.89 7.66 9.70
N CYS A 162 4.94 6.98 9.27
CA CYS A 162 5.66 7.38 8.07
C CYS A 162 4.93 6.86 6.84
N ASP A 163 4.22 7.75 6.16
CA ASP A 163 3.28 7.35 5.12
C ASP A 163 3.76 7.68 3.71
N CYS A 164 4.98 8.23 3.54
CA CYS A 164 5.47 8.63 2.23
C CYS A 164 6.95 8.33 1.96
N ARG A 165 7.31 8.31 0.66
CA ARG A 165 8.69 8.24 0.17
C ARG A 165 9.11 9.55 -0.49
N ARG A 166 10.25 10.09 -0.08
CA ARG A 166 10.86 11.26 -0.72
C ARG A 166 11.28 10.94 -2.16
N GLY A 167 11.01 11.87 -3.08
CA GLY A 167 11.42 11.77 -4.48
C GLY A 167 10.53 10.90 -5.37
N SER A 168 9.44 10.33 -4.83
CA SER A 168 8.41 9.65 -5.62
C SER A 168 7.24 10.61 -5.91
N ILE A 169 6.70 10.53 -7.13
CA ILE A 169 5.79 11.54 -7.71
C ILE A 169 4.39 11.51 -7.08
N PHE A 170 4.02 10.41 -6.40
CA PHE A 170 2.67 10.21 -5.85
C PHE A 170 2.72 9.49 -4.50
N THR A 171 3.37 10.09 -3.50
CA THR A 171 3.46 9.50 -2.16
C THR A 171 2.50 10.10 -1.15
N CYS A 172 1.88 11.22 -1.49
CA CYS A 172 0.87 11.91 -0.69
C CYS A 172 -0.32 12.29 -1.58
N THR A 173 -1.40 12.80 -0.98
CA THR A 173 -2.55 13.30 -1.75
C THR A 173 -2.21 14.59 -2.49
N ALA A 174 -3.09 15.05 -3.38
CA ALA A 174 -2.83 16.16 -4.32
C ALA A 174 -2.29 17.47 -3.71
N LEU A 175 -2.55 17.71 -2.42
CA LEU A 175 -2.19 18.95 -1.71
C LEU A 175 -0.99 18.78 -0.76
N GLU A 176 -0.43 17.58 -0.68
CA GLU A 176 0.56 17.20 0.33
C GLU A 176 1.92 16.88 -0.31
N TYR A 177 2.99 17.08 0.46
CA TYR A 177 4.34 16.71 0.06
C TYR A 177 5.01 15.87 1.14
N CYS A 178 5.94 15.02 0.71
CA CYS A 178 6.66 14.14 1.62
C CYS A 178 7.83 14.86 2.30
N GLU A 179 7.68 15.19 3.57
CA GLU A 179 8.71 15.79 4.41
C GLU A 179 9.64 14.73 4.99
N LYS A 180 10.93 15.08 5.18
CA LYS A 180 11.85 14.21 5.92
C LYS A 180 11.56 14.38 7.40
N ASP A 181 11.37 13.28 8.11
CA ASP A 181 11.37 13.25 9.57
C ASP A 181 12.49 12.33 10.04
N ASP A 182 13.35 12.84 10.94
CA ASP A 182 14.46 12.07 11.49
C ASP A 182 14.00 10.98 12.49
N ASN A 183 12.74 11.02 12.94
CA ASN A 183 12.11 10.00 13.77
C ASN A 183 11.47 8.87 12.94
N CYS A 184 11.57 8.95 11.62
CA CYS A 184 10.98 7.97 10.74
C CYS A 184 11.81 6.69 10.66
N ASN A 185 11.33 5.61 11.28
CA ASN A 185 11.88 4.28 11.04
C ASN A 185 11.47 3.80 9.64
N VAL A 186 12.39 3.21 8.89
CA VAL A 186 12.07 2.75 7.53
C VAL A 186 11.17 1.52 7.59
N VAL A 187 9.91 1.67 7.20
CA VAL A 187 9.01 0.52 6.96
C VAL A 187 9.20 0.08 5.52
N VAL A 188 9.59 -1.20 5.37
CA VAL A 188 9.94 -1.78 4.06
C VAL A 188 8.67 -2.14 3.30
N ASN A 189 8.60 -1.71 2.03
CA ASN A 189 7.50 -2.02 1.11
C ASN A 189 6.11 -1.68 1.69
N ASP A 190 5.90 -0.41 2.05
CA ASP A 190 4.63 0.12 2.57
C ASP A 190 4.22 1.47 1.94
N CYS A 191 5.00 2.00 1.00
CA CYS A 191 4.78 3.31 0.36
C CYS A 191 4.80 3.27 -1.18
N GLY A 192 4.22 4.31 -1.79
CA GLY A 192 4.27 4.55 -3.23
C GLY A 192 3.47 3.54 -4.07
N PHE A 193 3.85 3.39 -5.34
CA PHE A 193 3.13 2.56 -6.31
C PHE A 193 3.09 1.11 -5.83
N LEU A 194 1.88 0.54 -5.75
CA LEU A 194 1.59 -0.78 -5.21
C LEU A 194 2.14 -1.02 -3.79
N TRP A 195 2.40 0.05 -3.03
CA TRP A 195 3.05 0.03 -1.73
C TRP A 195 4.35 -0.78 -1.73
N MET A 196 5.11 -0.69 -2.81
CA MET A 196 6.33 -1.47 -2.94
C MET A 196 7.55 -0.77 -2.39
N PHE A 197 7.48 0.53 -2.12
CA PHE A 197 8.63 1.30 -1.72
C PHE A 197 8.72 1.47 -0.21
N ASP A 198 9.94 1.75 0.24
CA ASP A 198 10.22 2.10 1.62
C ASP A 198 9.66 3.48 1.97
N CYS A 199 8.97 3.56 3.10
CA CYS A 199 8.51 4.82 3.67
C CYS A 199 9.65 5.50 4.45
N ASN A 200 9.91 6.78 4.18
CA ASN A 200 10.98 7.54 4.83
C ASN A 200 10.62 9.01 5.11
N GLY A 201 9.33 9.31 5.20
CA GLY A 201 8.82 10.65 5.47
C GLY A 201 7.34 10.66 5.87
N ILE A 202 6.84 11.87 6.14
CA ILE A 202 5.46 12.16 6.53
C ILE A 202 4.83 13.10 5.50
N CYS A 203 3.55 12.90 5.17
CA CYS A 203 2.80 13.80 4.32
C CYS A 203 2.42 15.08 5.08
N GLY A 204 2.89 16.23 4.61
CA GLY A 204 2.56 17.55 5.17
C GLY A 204 1.83 18.44 4.17
N ILE A 205 0.95 19.31 4.66
CA ILE A 205 0.31 20.38 3.88
C ILE A 205 1.28 21.58 3.85
N LYS A 206 1.43 22.24 2.70
CA LYS A 206 2.22 23.49 2.62
C LYS A 206 1.49 24.68 3.22
#